data_AF-A0A2L2BRL2-F1
#
_entry.id   AF-A0A2L2BRL2-F1
#
_cell.length_a   1.000
_cell.length_b   1.000
_cell.length_c   1.000
_cell.angle_alpha   90.00
_cell.angle_beta   90.00
_cell.angle_gamma   90.00
#
_symmetry.space_group_name_H-M   'P 1'
#
loop_
_entity.id
_entity.type
_entity.pdbx_description
1 polymer ?
#
loop_
_entity_poly.entity_id
_entity_poly.type
_entity_poly.pdbx_seq_one_letter_code
_entity_poly.pdbx_strand_id
1 'polypeptide(L)'
;MDFGSLIVLALIVTGVIFVRRQIFRSRAMSFGRQQANALEALAQSFPGQHSTALAMKKGEEFVYEAHGVALMETRTGARRSRRTIGALTFRVAPGVFATGGAGGSVSPPPPEHMTAIDQGYAVFSNQRVVFVGSMHTREWAFSKLLGATPFQSSGVLMAVSNRQKMSGIVPTHQGGLSPWVAFQIAQHVAEHGVEAAKQQIADAITDAHAQVDFIKSHLWATRSSVEQFQRQQARAVTATPTNPATSSQVVGNRDESAVPDGRSGAQLPATIDVVGESFHPESMATLRKYFRSKGKSEHIVEAELRCDPDNPHSPSGKAVAVFIRDMLVGHIPEAIAPTVFDQVDAEGGTLMVGSRLWLDSPRSKPNKSSVVLFVDSRLSI
;
A
#
# COMPACT_ATOMS: atom_id res chain seq x y z
N MET A 1 42.86 10.78 -19.30
CA MET A 1 41.68 11.65 -19.46
C MET A 1 42.17 13.07 -19.33
N ASP A 2 42.07 13.85 -20.40
CA ASP A 2 42.59 15.22 -20.41
C ASP A 2 41.64 16.15 -19.65
N PHE A 3 42.19 17.19 -19.02
CA PHE A 3 41.46 18.12 -18.16
C PHE A 3 40.23 18.76 -18.85
N GLY A 4 40.33 19.02 -20.17
CA GLY A 4 39.21 19.51 -20.97
C GLY A 4 38.04 18.53 -21.08
N SER A 5 38.30 17.22 -21.11
CA SER A 5 37.26 16.19 -21.15
C SER A 5 36.50 16.08 -19.82
N LEU A 6 37.20 16.29 -18.69
CA LEU A 6 36.58 16.31 -17.36
C LEU A 6 35.66 17.52 -17.15
N ILE A 7 36.03 18.70 -17.67
CA ILE A 7 35.19 19.91 -17.59
C ILE A 7 33.91 19.75 -18.42
N VAL A 8 34.01 19.20 -19.63
CA VAL A 8 32.85 18.95 -20.50
C VAL A 8 31.91 17.91 -19.87
N LEU A 9 32.46 16.83 -19.30
CA LEU A 9 31.66 15.83 -18.57
C LEU A 9 30.95 16.45 -17.36
N ALA A 10 31.65 17.30 -16.58
CA ALA A 10 31.07 17.99 -15.44
C ALA A 10 29.94 18.95 -15.85
N LEU A 11 30.09 19.69 -16.95
CA LEU A 11 29.04 20.56 -17.49
C LEU A 11 27.82 19.76 -17.98
N ILE A 12 28.03 18.63 -18.66
CA ILE A 12 26.94 17.74 -19.12
C ILE A 12 26.20 17.14 -17.92
N VAL A 13 26.92 16.63 -16.92
CA VAL A 13 26.31 16.07 -15.69
C VAL A 13 25.53 17.16 -14.93
N THR A 14 26.09 18.36 -14.81
CA THR A 14 25.43 19.50 -14.15
C THR A 14 24.19 19.95 -14.93
N GLY A 15 24.26 19.98 -16.26
CA GLY A 15 23.13 20.26 -17.15
C GLY A 15 22.02 19.21 -17.04
N VAL A 16 22.36 17.92 -17.03
CA VAL A 16 21.38 16.83 -16.86
C VAL A 16 20.73 16.88 -15.48
N ILE A 17 21.49 17.19 -14.42
CA ILE A 17 20.96 17.39 -13.07
C ILE A 17 20.01 18.60 -13.04
N PHE A 18 20.39 19.71 -13.68
CA PHE A 18 19.57 20.93 -13.76
C PHE A 18 18.26 20.68 -14.52
N VAL A 19 18.30 20.03 -15.68
CA VAL A 19 17.12 19.68 -16.49
C VAL A 19 16.20 18.71 -15.74
N ARG A 20 16.73 17.63 -15.14
CA ARG A 20 15.94 16.69 -14.33
C ARG A 20 15.28 17.37 -13.13
N ARG A 21 15.96 18.34 -12.50
CA ARG A 21 15.42 19.13 -11.39
C ARG A 21 14.35 20.12 -11.84
N GLN A 22 14.56 20.79 -12.97
CA GLN A 22 13.58 21.71 -13.54
C GLN A 22 12.28 20.98 -13.92
N ILE A 23 12.39 19.77 -14.48
CA ILE A 23 11.24 18.89 -14.77
C ILE A 23 10.55 18.41 -13.48
N PHE A 24 11.31 18.08 -12.43
CA PHE A 24 10.72 17.74 -11.13
C PHE A 24 9.97 18.92 -10.53
N ARG A 25 10.56 20.12 -10.55
CA ARG A 25 9.95 21.34 -10.02
C ARG A 25 8.67 21.69 -10.79
N SER A 26 8.69 21.65 -12.12
CA SER A 26 7.49 21.95 -12.91
C SER A 26 6.36 20.95 -12.61
N ARG A 27 6.68 19.65 -12.51
CA ARG A 27 5.70 18.60 -12.18
C ARG A 27 5.18 18.64 -10.75
N ALA A 28 6.05 18.89 -9.77
CA ALA A 28 5.66 19.01 -8.37
C ALA A 28 4.80 20.27 -8.15
N MET A 29 5.17 21.38 -8.80
CA MET A 29 4.40 22.62 -8.77
C MET A 29 3.04 22.48 -9.45
N SER A 30 2.97 21.83 -10.62
CA SER A 30 1.70 21.62 -11.30
C SER A 30 0.79 20.71 -10.49
N PHE A 31 1.31 19.60 -9.95
CA PHE A 31 0.56 18.67 -9.12
C PHE A 31 0.09 19.31 -7.81
N GLY A 32 0.97 20.03 -7.10
CA GLY A 32 0.64 20.69 -5.84
C GLY A 32 -0.43 21.77 -6.02
N ARG A 33 -0.32 22.59 -7.07
CA ARG A 33 -1.35 23.59 -7.40
C ARG A 33 -2.68 22.95 -7.79
N GLN A 34 -2.64 21.88 -8.60
CA GLN A 34 -3.85 21.16 -8.98
C GLN A 34 -4.56 20.57 -7.76
N GLN A 35 -3.81 19.98 -6.82
CA GLN A 35 -4.36 19.44 -5.58
C GLN A 35 -4.91 20.53 -4.66
N ALA A 36 -4.19 21.65 -4.48
CA ALA A 36 -4.68 22.78 -3.69
C ALA A 36 -6.00 23.33 -4.25
N ASN A 37 -6.06 23.58 -5.56
CA ASN A 37 -7.28 24.04 -6.22
C ASN A 37 -8.42 23.01 -6.14
N ALA A 38 -8.10 21.71 -6.23
CA ALA A 38 -9.10 20.64 -6.11
C ALA A 38 -9.66 20.53 -4.68
N LEU A 39 -8.80 20.71 -3.66
CA LEU A 39 -9.23 20.76 -2.26
C LEU A 39 -10.08 22.00 -1.98
N GLU A 40 -9.73 23.16 -2.54
CA GLU A 40 -10.57 24.37 -2.44
C GLU A 40 -11.94 24.17 -3.11
N ALA A 41 -11.97 23.58 -4.30
CA ALA A 41 -13.22 23.27 -5.00
C ALA A 41 -14.08 22.29 -4.18
N LEU A 42 -13.46 21.30 -3.55
CA LEU A 42 -14.14 20.37 -2.65
C LEU A 42 -14.66 21.11 -1.40
N ALA A 43 -13.87 21.96 -0.76
CA ALA A 43 -14.27 22.69 0.44
C ALA A 43 -15.47 23.62 0.19
N GLN A 44 -15.58 24.19 -1.01
CA GLN A 44 -16.71 25.03 -1.40
C GLN A 44 -18.01 24.22 -1.60
N SER A 45 -17.88 22.95 -1.99
CA SER A 45 -19.02 22.13 -2.39
C SER A 45 -19.46 21.08 -1.36
N PHE A 46 -18.58 20.73 -0.43
CA PHE A 46 -18.80 19.75 0.62
C PHE A 46 -19.51 20.38 1.84
N PRO A 47 -20.53 19.73 2.44
CA PRO A 47 -21.10 18.40 2.18
C PRO A 47 -22.34 18.44 1.26
N GLY A 48 -22.57 19.53 0.53
CA GLY A 48 -23.83 19.80 -0.19
C GLY A 48 -23.93 19.16 -1.58
N GLN A 49 -22.91 18.43 -2.04
CA GLN A 49 -22.97 17.72 -3.31
C GLN A 49 -23.60 16.34 -3.16
N HIS A 50 -24.28 15.91 -4.22
CA HIS A 50 -24.80 14.57 -4.36
C HIS A 50 -24.15 13.92 -5.58
N SER A 51 -23.88 12.63 -5.50
CA SER A 51 -23.49 11.88 -6.69
C SER A 51 -24.65 11.90 -7.68
N THR A 52 -24.41 12.44 -8.87
CA THR A 52 -25.40 12.40 -9.98
C THR A 52 -25.52 11.00 -10.58
N ALA A 53 -24.56 10.12 -10.27
CA ALA A 53 -24.32 8.87 -10.98
C ALA A 53 -24.57 7.62 -10.12
N LEU A 54 -24.68 7.75 -8.80
CA LEU A 54 -24.89 6.64 -7.87
C LEU A 54 -25.97 6.97 -6.83
N ALA A 55 -26.90 6.03 -6.62
CA ALA A 55 -27.88 6.13 -5.55
C ALA A 55 -27.19 5.92 -4.18
N MET A 56 -27.25 6.95 -3.34
CA MET A 56 -26.74 6.92 -1.97
C MET A 56 -27.65 6.08 -1.06
N LYS A 57 -27.06 5.27 -0.17
CA LYS A 57 -27.75 4.53 0.88
C LYS A 57 -28.17 5.47 2.02
N LYS A 58 -29.03 4.98 2.90
CA LYS A 58 -29.44 5.72 4.11
C LYS A 58 -28.20 6.02 4.97
N GLY A 59 -28.02 7.30 5.33
CA GLY A 59 -26.85 7.77 6.10
C GLY A 59 -25.53 7.72 5.33
N GLU A 60 -25.57 7.50 4.02
CA GLU A 60 -24.40 7.62 3.14
C GLU A 60 -24.27 9.07 2.69
N GLU A 61 -23.11 9.66 2.96
CA GLU A 61 -22.78 11.03 2.60
C GLU A 61 -21.75 11.02 1.47
N PHE A 62 -22.05 11.80 0.45
CA PHE A 62 -21.16 11.96 -0.70
C PHE A 62 -19.95 12.82 -0.31
N VAL A 63 -18.76 12.37 -0.72
CA VAL A 63 -17.51 13.10 -0.50
C VAL A 63 -16.98 13.64 -1.82
N TYR A 64 -16.74 12.77 -2.80
CA TYR A 64 -16.10 13.18 -4.05
C TYR A 64 -16.40 12.23 -5.21
N GLU A 65 -16.41 12.76 -6.43
CA GLU A 65 -16.50 11.97 -7.67
C GLU A 65 -15.24 12.20 -8.51
N ALA A 66 -14.47 11.14 -8.73
CA ALA A 66 -13.27 11.15 -9.55
C ALA A 66 -13.61 10.63 -10.96
N HIS A 67 -13.59 11.53 -11.95
CA HIS A 67 -13.74 11.15 -13.36
C HIS A 67 -12.42 10.69 -13.98
N GLY A 68 -12.52 9.90 -15.05
CA GLY A 68 -11.38 9.41 -15.83
C GLY A 68 -10.36 8.69 -14.95
N VAL A 69 -10.84 7.63 -14.31
CA VAL A 69 -10.03 6.71 -13.53
C VAL A 69 -10.07 5.33 -14.16
N ALA A 70 -9.00 4.56 -13.97
CA ALA A 70 -8.89 3.18 -14.38
C ALA A 70 -9.04 2.25 -13.17
N LEU A 71 -9.82 1.18 -13.35
CA LEU A 71 -9.89 0.08 -12.41
C LEU A 71 -8.66 -0.81 -12.59
N MET A 72 -7.89 -0.95 -11.52
CA MET A 72 -6.72 -1.81 -11.44
C MET A 72 -7.07 -3.10 -10.71
N GLU A 73 -6.65 -4.23 -11.26
CA GLU A 73 -6.79 -5.54 -10.62
C GLU A 73 -5.59 -6.43 -10.93
N THR A 74 -5.23 -7.29 -9.97
CA THR A 74 -4.19 -8.30 -10.16
C THR A 74 -4.69 -9.37 -11.14
N ARG A 75 -4.01 -9.51 -12.28
CA ARG A 75 -4.26 -10.60 -13.24
C ARG A 75 -3.01 -11.42 -13.51
N THR A 76 -3.23 -12.73 -13.65
CA THR A 76 -2.22 -13.68 -14.08
C THR A 76 -2.01 -13.53 -15.58
N GLY A 77 -0.76 -13.33 -16.02
CA GLY A 77 -0.42 -13.19 -17.44
C GLY A 77 -0.74 -14.46 -18.26
N ALA A 78 -0.68 -14.34 -19.59
CA ALA A 78 -0.85 -15.51 -20.46
C ALA A 78 0.30 -16.52 -20.27
N ARG A 79 -0.03 -17.82 -20.18
CA ARG A 79 0.97 -18.90 -20.12
C ARG A 79 1.82 -18.89 -21.38
N ARG A 80 3.12 -18.64 -21.25
CA ARG A 80 4.09 -18.87 -22.32
C ARG A 80 4.75 -20.22 -22.11
N SER A 81 4.40 -21.21 -22.94
CA SER A 81 5.13 -22.48 -22.98
C SER A 81 6.46 -22.24 -23.68
N ARG A 82 7.57 -22.49 -22.98
CA ARG A 82 8.89 -22.56 -23.59
C ARG A 82 9.11 -24.01 -24.02
N ARG A 83 8.90 -24.28 -25.31
CA ARG A 83 9.20 -25.61 -25.88
C ARG A 83 10.71 -25.73 -26.05
N THR A 84 11.32 -26.72 -25.41
CA THR A 84 12.68 -27.15 -25.78
C THR A 84 12.59 -27.84 -27.14
N ILE A 85 13.30 -27.31 -28.14
CA ILE A 85 13.36 -27.88 -29.49
C ILE A 85 14.04 -29.26 -29.36
N GLY A 86 13.29 -30.33 -29.61
CA GLY A 86 13.78 -31.71 -29.51
C GLY A 86 12.71 -32.77 -29.19
N ALA A 87 11.52 -32.38 -28.74
CA ALA A 87 10.43 -33.31 -28.47
C ALA A 87 9.49 -33.48 -29.67
N LEU A 88 9.36 -34.72 -30.16
CA LEU A 88 8.40 -35.10 -31.21
C LEU A 88 7.08 -35.51 -30.57
N THR A 89 5.99 -34.86 -30.97
CA THR A 89 4.63 -35.16 -30.49
C THR A 89 3.85 -35.87 -31.58
N PHE A 90 3.38 -37.09 -31.30
CA PHE A 90 2.55 -37.88 -32.20
C PHE A 90 1.11 -37.94 -31.67
N ARG A 91 0.13 -37.86 -32.57
CA ARG A 91 -1.29 -38.07 -32.23
C ARG A 91 -1.58 -39.56 -32.22
N VAL A 92 -2.01 -40.08 -31.08
CA VAL A 92 -2.30 -41.52 -30.90
C VAL A 92 -3.80 -41.80 -30.98
N ALA A 93 -4.64 -40.83 -30.63
CA ALA A 93 -6.09 -40.88 -30.77
C ALA A 93 -6.69 -39.46 -30.88
N PRO A 94 -7.99 -39.31 -31.19
CA PRO A 94 -8.66 -38.01 -31.09
C PRO A 94 -8.53 -37.42 -29.67
N GLY A 95 -7.82 -36.30 -29.56
CA GLY A 95 -7.58 -35.61 -28.28
C GLY A 95 -6.42 -36.15 -27.43
N VAL A 96 -5.76 -37.23 -27.86
CA VAL A 96 -4.65 -37.84 -27.10
C VAL A 96 -3.34 -37.75 -27.91
N PHE A 97 -2.34 -37.12 -27.31
CA PHE A 97 -1.02 -36.91 -27.91
C PHE A 97 0.06 -37.51 -27.01
N ALA A 98 0.92 -38.35 -27.58
CA ALA A 98 2.10 -38.86 -26.91
C ALA A 98 3.31 -38.05 -27.38
N THR A 99 4.09 -37.53 -26.43
CA THR A 99 5.32 -36.80 -26.72
C THR A 99 6.51 -37.64 -26.28
N GLY A 100 7.35 -38.03 -27.23
CA GLY A 100 8.57 -38.81 -27.00
C GLY A 100 9.81 -37.92 -27.16
N GLY A 101 10.66 -37.87 -26.14
CA GLY A 101 11.91 -37.11 -26.11
C GLY A 101 12.13 -36.40 -24.78
N ALA A 102 13.38 -36.36 -24.30
CA ALA A 102 13.78 -35.75 -23.04
C ALA A 102 13.61 -34.21 -23.10
N GLY A 103 12.39 -33.74 -22.91
CA GLY A 103 12.04 -32.33 -22.90
C GLY A 103 10.86 -32.10 -21.98
N GLY A 104 11.13 -31.90 -20.69
CA GLY A 104 10.12 -31.44 -19.75
C GLY A 104 9.65 -30.03 -20.14
N SER A 105 8.40 -29.89 -20.56
CA SER A 105 7.74 -28.59 -20.67
C SER A 105 7.09 -28.28 -19.33
N VAL A 106 7.89 -27.81 -18.36
CA VAL A 106 7.34 -27.11 -17.21
C VAL A 106 7.02 -25.70 -17.67
N SER A 107 5.73 -25.34 -17.69
CA SER A 107 5.31 -23.95 -17.85
C SER A 107 5.13 -23.38 -16.44
N PRO A 108 6.05 -22.52 -15.94
CA PRO A 108 5.87 -21.88 -14.65
C PRO A 108 4.54 -21.11 -14.61
N PRO A 109 3.88 -21.04 -13.45
CA PRO A 109 2.74 -20.14 -13.27
C PRO A 109 3.12 -18.72 -13.73
N PRO A 110 2.31 -18.07 -14.58
CA PRO A 110 2.63 -16.74 -15.05
C PRO A 110 2.67 -15.76 -13.87
N PRO A 111 3.64 -14.83 -13.82
CA PRO A 111 3.67 -13.81 -12.79
C PRO A 111 2.38 -12.98 -12.82
N GLU A 112 1.86 -12.67 -11.65
CA GLU A 112 0.70 -11.80 -11.52
C GLU A 112 1.12 -10.33 -11.61
N HIS A 113 0.36 -9.54 -12.37
CA HIS A 113 0.62 -8.13 -12.58
C HIS A 113 -0.66 -7.31 -12.34
N MET A 114 -0.50 -6.18 -11.66
CA MET A 114 -1.56 -5.18 -11.52
C MET A 114 -1.84 -4.56 -12.89
N THR A 115 -3.05 -4.76 -13.42
CA THR A 115 -3.43 -4.36 -14.78
C THR A 115 -4.67 -3.49 -14.75
N ALA A 116 -4.71 -2.46 -15.60
CA ALA A 116 -5.91 -1.66 -15.82
C ALA A 116 -6.91 -2.49 -16.64
N ILE A 117 -8.06 -2.82 -16.06
CA ILE A 117 -9.07 -3.69 -16.67
C ILE A 117 -10.27 -2.93 -17.23
N ASP A 118 -10.53 -1.71 -16.76
CA ASP A 118 -11.62 -0.85 -17.24
C ASP A 118 -11.31 0.61 -16.94
N GLN A 119 -12.05 1.52 -17.59
CA GLN A 119 -11.99 2.96 -17.34
C GLN A 119 -13.40 3.51 -17.10
N GLY A 120 -13.49 4.52 -16.24
CA GLY A 120 -14.76 5.09 -15.83
C GLY A 120 -14.60 6.19 -14.80
N TYR A 121 -15.52 6.25 -13.85
CA TYR A 121 -15.48 7.18 -12.73
C TYR A 121 -15.58 6.42 -11.40
N ALA A 122 -15.18 7.07 -10.32
CA ALA A 122 -15.26 6.55 -8.97
C ALA A 122 -15.94 7.53 -8.03
N VAL A 123 -16.90 7.03 -7.26
CA VAL A 123 -17.62 7.79 -6.24
C VAL A 123 -17.09 7.38 -4.87
N PHE A 124 -16.71 8.38 -4.08
CA PHE A 124 -16.23 8.23 -2.71
C PHE A 124 -17.32 8.75 -1.76
N SER A 125 -17.72 7.90 -0.82
CA SER A 125 -18.66 8.24 0.25
C SER A 125 -18.07 7.85 1.61
N ASN A 126 -18.73 8.28 2.68
CA ASN A 126 -18.38 7.89 4.05
C ASN A 126 -18.61 6.39 4.37
N GLN A 127 -19.18 5.60 3.45
CA GLN A 127 -19.43 4.16 3.67
C GLN A 127 -18.65 3.27 2.73
N ARG A 128 -18.33 3.75 1.53
CA ARG A 128 -17.76 2.93 0.46
C ARG A 128 -17.13 3.76 -0.64
N VAL A 129 -16.30 3.10 -1.43
CA VAL A 129 -15.89 3.57 -2.75
C VAL A 129 -16.55 2.70 -3.79
N VAL A 130 -17.09 3.32 -4.84
CA VAL A 130 -17.69 2.61 -5.97
C VAL A 130 -17.07 3.10 -7.26
N PHE A 131 -16.43 2.18 -7.98
CA PHE A 131 -16.01 2.38 -9.36
C PHE A 131 -17.11 1.90 -10.31
N VAL A 132 -17.43 2.73 -11.30
CA VAL A 132 -18.36 2.40 -12.38
C VAL A 132 -17.66 2.65 -13.71
N GLY A 133 -17.40 1.58 -14.45
CA GLY A 133 -16.87 1.60 -15.80
C GLY A 133 -17.81 0.94 -16.81
N SER A 134 -17.36 0.87 -18.05
CA SER A 134 -18.14 0.34 -19.17
C SER A 134 -18.32 -1.19 -19.13
N MET A 135 -17.35 -1.90 -18.55
CA MET A 135 -17.31 -3.37 -18.51
C MET A 135 -17.43 -3.91 -17.08
N HIS A 136 -16.98 -3.13 -16.09
CA HIS A 136 -16.84 -3.56 -14.72
C HIS A 136 -17.35 -2.50 -13.75
N THR A 137 -18.02 -2.98 -12.69
CA THR A 137 -18.36 -2.19 -11.52
C THR A 137 -17.69 -2.82 -10.30
N ARG A 138 -17.14 -2.00 -9.42
CA ARG A 138 -16.44 -2.45 -8.21
C ARG A 138 -16.86 -1.61 -7.02
N GLU A 139 -17.34 -2.26 -5.97
CA GLU A 139 -17.63 -1.64 -4.67
C GLU A 139 -16.58 -2.10 -3.65
N TRP A 140 -16.08 -1.15 -2.85
CA TRP A 140 -15.25 -1.38 -1.68
C TRP A 140 -15.95 -0.76 -0.48
N ALA A 141 -16.64 -1.59 0.32
CA ALA A 141 -17.31 -1.14 1.53
C ALA A 141 -16.30 -1.00 2.68
N PHE A 142 -16.38 0.10 3.43
CA PHE A 142 -15.47 0.38 4.55
C PHE A 142 -15.64 -0.64 5.68
N SER A 143 -16.85 -1.14 5.91
CA SER A 143 -17.11 -2.22 6.89
C SER A 143 -16.41 -3.55 6.58
N LYS A 144 -15.92 -3.73 5.35
CA LYS A 144 -15.16 -4.92 4.93
C LYS A 144 -13.73 -4.58 4.53
N LEU A 145 -13.30 -3.35 4.74
CA LEU A 145 -11.98 -2.90 4.34
C LEU A 145 -10.94 -3.45 5.31
N LEU A 146 -9.94 -4.14 4.76
CA LEU A 146 -8.79 -4.62 5.52
C LEU A 146 -7.65 -3.59 5.52
N GLY A 147 -7.54 -2.82 4.44
CA GLY A 147 -6.58 -1.74 4.33
C GLY A 147 -6.55 -1.13 2.92
N ALA A 148 -5.85 -0.01 2.80
CA ALA A 148 -5.61 0.65 1.53
C ALA A 148 -4.17 1.17 1.44
N THR A 149 -3.61 1.21 0.23
CA THR A 149 -2.25 1.67 -0.02
C THR A 149 -2.19 2.59 -1.24
N PRO A 150 -1.38 3.67 -1.22
CA PRO A 150 -1.20 4.52 -2.37
C PRO A 150 -0.50 3.76 -3.50
N PHE A 151 -0.97 3.95 -4.74
CA PHE A 151 -0.45 3.28 -5.92
C PHE A 151 -0.20 4.27 -7.06
N GLN A 152 0.94 4.13 -7.74
CA GLN A 152 1.34 5.00 -8.85
C GLN A 152 1.16 6.50 -8.55
N SER A 153 1.66 6.95 -7.38
CA SER A 153 1.69 8.33 -6.88
C SER A 153 0.36 9.05 -6.61
N SER A 154 -0.77 8.52 -7.06
CA SER A 154 -2.08 9.20 -6.92
C SER A 154 -3.28 8.26 -6.82
N GLY A 155 -3.13 7.01 -7.26
CA GLY A 155 -4.15 5.99 -7.12
C GLY A 155 -4.17 5.36 -5.72
N VAL A 156 -5.16 4.53 -5.50
CA VAL A 156 -5.38 3.79 -4.26
C VAL A 156 -5.69 2.34 -4.58
N LEU A 157 -5.00 1.40 -3.94
CA LEU A 157 -5.36 -0.01 -3.92
C LEU A 157 -6.04 -0.32 -2.60
N MET A 158 -7.16 -1.03 -2.65
CA MET A 158 -8.00 -1.36 -1.52
C MET A 158 -8.12 -2.88 -1.40
N ALA A 159 -7.82 -3.40 -0.21
CA ALA A 159 -8.02 -4.79 0.16
C ALA A 159 -9.30 -4.90 0.99
N VAL A 160 -10.18 -5.82 0.63
CA VAL A 160 -11.45 -6.08 1.32
C VAL A 160 -11.54 -7.56 1.67
N SER A 161 -12.15 -7.87 2.81
CA SER A 161 -12.19 -9.22 3.38
C SER A 161 -12.92 -10.26 2.53
N ASN A 162 -13.79 -9.81 1.62
CA ASN A 162 -14.57 -10.68 0.75
C ASN A 162 -13.94 -10.90 -0.64
N ARG A 163 -12.69 -10.49 -0.85
CA ARG A 163 -11.96 -10.71 -2.11
C ARG A 163 -10.54 -11.16 -1.82
N GLN A 164 -10.08 -12.14 -2.60
CA GLN A 164 -8.74 -12.67 -2.51
C GLN A 164 -7.68 -11.71 -3.08
N LYS A 165 -8.03 -10.93 -4.11
CA LYS A 165 -7.09 -10.05 -4.82
C LYS A 165 -7.40 -8.59 -4.54
N MET A 166 -6.34 -7.82 -4.26
CA MET A 166 -6.45 -6.37 -4.17
C MET A 166 -6.83 -5.76 -5.52
N SER A 167 -7.62 -4.71 -5.44
CA SER A 167 -8.05 -3.93 -6.60
C SER A 167 -8.09 -2.47 -6.21
N GLY A 168 -8.08 -1.59 -7.19
CA GLY A 168 -8.07 -0.17 -6.88
C GLY A 168 -8.28 0.72 -8.06
N ILE A 169 -8.00 2.00 -7.85
CA ILE A 169 -8.39 3.07 -8.74
C ILE A 169 -7.17 3.94 -8.98
N VAL A 170 -6.86 4.19 -10.24
CA VAL A 170 -5.74 5.05 -10.65
C VAL A 170 -6.25 6.10 -11.62
N PRO A 171 -5.87 7.38 -11.47
CA PRO A 171 -6.28 8.40 -12.42
C PRO A 171 -5.64 8.15 -13.79
N THR A 172 -6.42 8.28 -14.87
CA THR A 172 -5.90 8.15 -16.25
C THR A 172 -5.38 9.48 -16.79
N HIS A 173 -5.76 10.59 -16.17
CA HIS A 173 -5.32 11.94 -16.51
C HIS A 173 -4.99 12.75 -15.26
N GLN A 174 -4.17 13.78 -15.41
CA GLN A 174 -3.80 14.67 -14.31
C GLN A 174 -4.88 15.74 -14.13
N GLY A 175 -5.85 15.49 -13.25
CA GLY A 175 -6.93 16.42 -12.95
C GLY A 175 -7.69 16.04 -11.68
N GLY A 176 -8.23 17.06 -11.00
CA GLY A 176 -9.02 16.89 -9.77
C GLY A 176 -8.25 16.37 -8.57
N LEU A 177 -9.00 15.96 -7.55
CA LEU A 177 -8.46 15.35 -6.35
C LEU A 177 -7.98 13.94 -6.65
N SER A 178 -6.76 13.59 -6.21
CA SER A 178 -6.25 12.24 -6.40
C SER A 178 -7.10 11.20 -5.66
N PRO A 179 -7.36 10.00 -6.24
CA PRO A 179 -8.10 8.93 -5.58
C PRO A 179 -7.62 8.58 -4.17
N TRP A 180 -6.31 8.63 -3.91
CA TRP A 180 -5.77 8.43 -2.57
C TRP A 180 -6.25 9.47 -1.56
N VAL A 181 -6.17 10.76 -1.89
CA VAL A 181 -6.62 11.84 -1.01
C VAL A 181 -8.14 11.80 -0.84
N ALA A 182 -8.90 11.55 -1.92
CA ALA A 182 -10.35 11.38 -1.85
C ALA A 182 -10.74 10.25 -0.89
N PHE A 183 -10.02 9.13 -0.95
CA PHE A 183 -10.19 8.00 -0.05
C PHE A 183 -9.89 8.36 1.41
N GLN A 184 -8.81 9.11 1.68
CA GLN A 184 -8.46 9.55 3.04
C GLN A 184 -9.54 10.44 3.65
N ILE A 185 -10.06 11.41 2.89
CA ILE A 185 -11.15 12.28 3.34
C ILE A 185 -12.40 11.43 3.61
N ALA A 186 -12.73 10.50 2.72
CA ALA A 186 -13.87 9.62 2.89
C ALA A 186 -13.78 8.74 4.15
N GLN A 187 -12.60 8.20 4.47
CA GLN A 187 -12.38 7.50 5.74
C GLN A 187 -12.53 8.43 6.94
N HIS A 188 -11.99 9.66 6.87
CA HIS A 188 -12.10 10.60 7.97
C HIS A 188 -13.56 11.02 8.23
N VAL A 189 -14.36 11.20 7.18
CA VAL A 189 -15.82 11.41 7.34
C VAL A 189 -16.48 10.18 7.97
N ALA A 190 -16.07 8.97 7.59
CA ALA A 190 -16.60 7.73 8.16
C ALA A 190 -16.29 7.59 9.66
N GLU A 191 -15.09 7.99 10.10
CA GLU A 191 -14.61 7.82 11.48
C GLU A 191 -14.99 8.98 12.41
N HIS A 192 -14.97 10.21 11.89
CA HIS A 192 -15.09 11.43 12.69
C HIS A 192 -16.23 12.35 12.27
N GLY A 193 -16.93 12.02 11.18
CA GLY A 193 -18.05 12.80 10.66
C GLY A 193 -17.63 14.00 9.80
N VAL A 194 -18.64 14.65 9.23
CA VAL A 194 -18.50 15.75 8.25
C VAL A 194 -17.76 16.96 8.81
N GLU A 195 -18.09 17.39 10.04
CA GLU A 195 -17.54 18.63 10.60
C GLU A 195 -16.03 18.50 10.85
N ALA A 196 -15.58 17.34 11.35
CA ALA A 196 -14.15 17.06 11.51
C ALA A 196 -13.43 16.99 10.15
N ALA A 197 -14.09 16.47 9.11
CA ALA A 197 -13.53 16.43 7.76
C ALA A 197 -13.40 17.82 7.13
N LYS A 198 -14.35 18.73 7.36
CA LYS A 198 -14.24 20.13 6.89
C LYS A 198 -13.00 20.81 7.47
N GLN A 199 -12.75 20.62 8.76
CA GLN A 199 -11.57 21.18 9.42
C GLN A 199 -10.29 20.58 8.82
N GLN A 200 -10.25 19.25 8.65
CA GLN A 200 -9.11 18.58 8.03
C GLN A 200 -8.86 19.04 6.58
N ILE A 201 -9.91 19.28 5.80
CA ILE A 201 -9.79 19.83 4.43
C ILE A 201 -9.21 21.25 4.48
N ALA A 202 -9.67 22.10 5.40
CA ALA A 202 -9.14 23.46 5.57
C ALA A 202 -7.65 23.46 5.96
N ASP A 203 -7.26 22.58 6.88
CA ASP A 203 -5.86 22.38 7.27
C ASP A 203 -5.03 21.86 6.08
N ALA A 204 -5.56 20.89 5.33
CA ALA A 204 -4.90 20.34 4.15
C ALA A 204 -4.71 21.37 3.03
N ILE A 205 -5.66 22.30 2.83
CA ILE A 205 -5.53 23.44 1.90
C ILE A 205 -4.36 24.33 2.33
N THR A 206 -4.31 24.68 3.62
CA THR A 206 -3.24 25.53 4.18
C THR A 206 -1.87 24.89 3.99
N ASP A 207 -1.76 23.59 4.29
CA ASP A 207 -0.53 22.82 4.10
C ASP A 207 -0.14 22.70 2.62
N ALA A 208 -1.11 22.51 1.73
CA ALA A 208 -0.87 22.43 0.29
C ALA A 208 -0.33 23.75 -0.26
N HIS A 209 -0.90 24.90 0.14
CA HIS A 209 -0.39 26.22 -0.21
C HIS A 209 1.01 26.46 0.33
N ALA A 210 1.25 26.14 1.60
CA ALA A 210 2.55 26.27 2.22
C ALA A 210 3.62 25.42 1.51
N GLN A 211 3.29 24.20 1.08
CA GLN A 211 4.17 23.36 0.28
C GLN A 211 4.45 23.95 -1.11
N VAL A 212 3.43 24.48 -1.78
CA VAL A 212 3.60 25.15 -3.08
C VAL A 212 4.51 26.38 -2.93
N ASP A 213 4.32 27.20 -1.90
CA ASP A 213 5.13 28.39 -1.64
C ASP A 213 6.55 28.06 -1.20
N PHE A 214 6.74 26.98 -0.44
CA PHE A 214 8.06 26.42 -0.15
C PHE A 214 8.79 26.02 -1.43
N ILE A 215 8.13 25.30 -2.35
CA ILE A 215 8.73 24.88 -3.63
C ILE A 215 9.01 26.09 -4.54
N LYS A 216 8.18 27.15 -4.50
CA LYS A 216 8.45 28.41 -5.22
C LYS A 216 9.71 29.11 -4.69
N SER A 217 9.81 29.25 -3.36
CA SER A 217 10.89 29.98 -2.70
C SER A 217 12.21 29.21 -2.70
N HIS A 218 12.18 27.88 -2.71
CA HIS A 218 13.35 27.01 -2.70
C HIS A 218 13.61 26.42 -4.08
N LEU A 219 14.32 27.18 -4.92
CA LEU A 219 14.68 26.80 -6.31
C LEU A 219 15.44 25.46 -6.42
N TRP A 220 16.04 25.02 -5.31
CA TRP A 220 16.83 23.79 -5.15
C TRP A 220 16.14 22.72 -4.27
N ALA A 221 14.84 22.86 -3.99
CA ALA A 221 14.07 21.90 -3.23
C ALA A 221 14.07 20.50 -3.87
N THR A 222 14.17 19.48 -3.01
CA THR A 222 14.12 18.06 -3.36
C THR A 222 12.94 17.41 -2.62
N ARG A 223 12.51 16.20 -3.00
CA ARG A 223 11.44 15.48 -2.27
C ARG A 223 11.70 15.44 -0.76
N SER A 224 12.95 15.17 -0.36
CA SER A 224 13.35 15.14 1.05
C SER A 224 13.24 16.49 1.75
N SER A 225 13.44 17.61 1.06
CA SER A 225 13.27 18.92 1.70
C SER A 225 11.80 19.28 1.89
N VAL A 226 10.92 18.85 0.97
CA VAL A 226 9.46 18.98 1.13
C VAL A 226 8.97 18.11 2.28
N GLU A 227 9.42 16.85 2.37
CA GLU A 227 9.11 15.95 3.49
C GLU A 227 9.62 16.50 4.84
N GLN A 228 10.81 17.10 4.86
CA GLN A 228 11.36 17.74 6.06
C GLN A 228 10.56 18.97 6.48
N PHE A 229 10.14 19.80 5.52
CA PHE A 229 9.29 20.95 5.76
C PHE A 229 7.93 20.53 6.36
N GLN A 230 7.28 19.51 5.78
CA GLN A 230 6.04 18.93 6.33
C GLN A 230 6.23 18.44 7.77
N ARG A 231 7.33 17.74 8.06
CA ARG A 231 7.64 17.30 9.44
C ARG A 231 7.87 18.46 10.40
N GLN A 232 8.46 19.56 9.94
CA GLN A 232 8.67 20.76 10.76
C GLN A 232 7.35 21.48 11.04
N GLN A 233 6.47 21.60 10.04
CA GLN A 233 5.12 22.15 10.24
C GLN A 233 4.30 21.29 11.20
N ALA A 234 4.25 19.97 11.00
CA ALA A 234 3.53 19.07 11.90
C ALA A 234 4.02 19.20 13.36
N ARG A 235 5.34 19.34 13.57
CA ARG A 235 5.91 19.59 14.90
C ARG A 235 5.55 20.97 15.46
N ALA A 236 5.50 22.01 14.62
CA ALA A 236 5.13 23.36 15.05
C ALA A 236 3.66 23.45 15.48
N VAL A 237 2.76 22.73 14.81
CA VAL A 237 1.35 22.61 15.20
C VAL A 237 1.23 21.89 16.55
N THR A 238 1.97 20.80 16.78
CA THR A 238 1.99 20.11 18.09
C THR A 238 2.67 20.90 19.21
N ALA A 239 3.58 21.82 18.86
CA ALA A 239 4.37 22.60 19.83
C ALA A 239 3.76 23.96 20.20
N THR A 240 2.58 24.31 19.68
CA THR A 240 1.87 25.52 20.10
C THR A 240 1.21 25.26 21.46
N PRO A 241 1.64 25.93 22.56
CA PRO A 241 1.09 25.68 23.88
C PRO A 241 -0.25 26.39 24.01
N THR A 242 -1.35 25.64 24.03
CA THR A 242 -2.62 26.13 24.56
C THR A 242 -2.42 26.40 26.05
N ASN A 243 -2.42 27.68 26.42
CA ASN A 243 -2.05 28.16 27.76
C ASN A 243 -3.03 27.65 28.85
N PRO A 244 -2.55 27.36 30.08
CA PRO A 244 -3.33 26.73 31.14
C PRO A 244 -3.88 27.74 32.17
N ALA A 245 -5.12 27.54 32.62
CA ALA A 245 -5.76 28.13 33.80
C ALA A 245 -7.15 27.47 33.93
N THR A 246 -7.65 26.91 35.04
CA THR A 246 -7.28 26.96 36.45
C THR A 246 -8.05 25.83 37.17
N SER A 247 -7.31 25.05 37.96
CA SER A 247 -7.65 24.24 39.15
C SER A 247 -9.10 23.79 39.42
N SER A 248 -9.26 22.52 39.80
CA SER A 248 -9.42 22.16 41.22
C SER A 248 -9.16 20.67 41.47
N GLN A 249 -8.34 20.42 42.49
CA GLN A 249 -8.00 19.12 43.05
C GLN A 249 -9.19 18.50 43.79
N VAL A 250 -9.34 17.17 43.72
CA VAL A 250 -9.78 16.37 44.87
C VAL A 250 -8.97 15.06 44.90
N VAL A 251 -8.36 14.84 46.05
CA VAL A 251 -7.57 13.68 46.49
C VAL A 251 -8.50 12.51 46.83
N GLY A 252 -8.09 11.26 46.58
CA GLY A 252 -8.69 10.12 47.28
C GLY A 252 -8.47 8.73 46.67
N ASN A 253 -7.49 8.03 47.23
CA ASN A 253 -7.39 6.59 47.50
C ASN A 253 -7.53 5.49 46.41
N ARG A 254 -6.62 4.52 46.59
CA ARG A 254 -6.64 3.14 46.08
C ARG A 254 -7.93 2.43 46.52
N ASP A 255 -8.50 1.63 45.62
CA ASP A 255 -8.88 0.24 45.92
C ASP A 255 -9.09 -0.57 44.64
N GLU A 256 -8.82 -1.86 44.79
CA GLU A 256 -9.01 -2.95 43.83
C GLU A 256 -10.46 -3.11 43.36
N SER A 257 -10.60 -3.79 42.21
CA SER A 257 -11.79 -4.53 41.78
C SER A 257 -13.03 -3.74 41.38
N ALA A 258 -13.15 -3.45 40.07
CA ALA A 258 -14.43 -3.59 39.36
C ALA A 258 -14.19 -3.57 37.84
N VAL A 259 -14.46 -4.72 37.20
CA VAL A 259 -14.75 -4.82 35.77
C VAL A 259 -16.13 -4.19 35.52
N PRO A 260 -16.29 -3.29 34.53
CA PRO A 260 -17.56 -3.14 33.84
C PRO A 260 -17.38 -3.69 32.42
N ASP A 261 -18.08 -4.79 32.21
CA ASP A 261 -18.21 -5.51 30.97
C ASP A 261 -19.08 -4.73 29.96
N GLY A 262 -18.79 -4.92 28.68
CA GLY A 262 -19.75 -4.66 27.59
C GLY A 262 -19.65 -3.31 26.86
N ARG A 263 -18.94 -3.31 25.72
CA ARG A 263 -19.42 -2.76 24.43
C ARG A 263 -18.53 -3.20 23.25
N SER A 264 -19.03 -4.22 22.53
CA SER A 264 -18.82 -4.56 21.11
C SER A 264 -17.38 -4.61 20.58
N GLY A 265 -16.83 -5.83 20.52
CA GLY A 265 -15.51 -6.14 19.99
C GLY A 265 -15.44 -6.02 18.46
N ALA A 266 -14.64 -5.06 17.99
CA ALA A 266 -13.89 -5.23 16.76
C ALA A 266 -12.72 -6.17 17.10
N GLN A 267 -12.85 -7.44 16.77
CA GLN A 267 -11.78 -8.41 16.97
C GLN A 267 -10.60 -7.99 16.09
N LEU A 268 -9.51 -7.51 16.71
CA LEU A 268 -8.26 -7.25 16.01
C LEU A 268 -7.91 -8.51 15.20
N PRO A 269 -7.54 -8.38 13.90
CA PRO A 269 -7.13 -9.54 13.14
C PRO A 269 -5.96 -10.19 13.88
N ALA A 270 -6.03 -11.50 14.08
CA ALA A 270 -4.92 -12.20 14.71
C ALA A 270 -3.67 -11.99 13.84
N THR A 271 -2.51 -11.80 14.48
CA THR A 271 -1.26 -11.52 13.79
C THR A 271 -0.20 -12.54 14.16
N ILE A 272 0.65 -12.88 13.19
CA ILE A 272 1.81 -13.73 13.42
C ILE A 272 3.07 -12.89 13.20
N ASP A 273 3.89 -12.78 14.23
CA ASP A 273 5.22 -12.17 14.11
C ASP A 273 6.17 -13.17 13.43
N VAL A 274 6.76 -12.74 12.31
CA VAL A 274 7.77 -13.53 11.61
C VAL A 274 9.07 -13.49 12.43
N VAL A 275 9.85 -14.57 12.37
CA VAL A 275 11.14 -14.66 13.04
C VAL A 275 12.27 -14.86 12.03
N GLY A 276 13.48 -14.44 12.42
CA GLY A 276 14.69 -14.67 11.65
C GLY A 276 14.97 -13.62 10.58
N GLU A 277 14.28 -12.48 10.57
CA GLU A 277 14.50 -11.40 9.59
C GLU A 277 15.90 -10.81 9.64
N SER A 278 16.55 -10.88 10.80
CA SER A 278 17.95 -10.48 10.97
C SER A 278 18.93 -11.32 10.16
N PHE A 279 18.59 -12.58 9.83
CA PHE A 279 19.43 -13.47 9.03
C PHE A 279 19.33 -13.20 7.52
N HIS A 280 18.39 -12.34 7.09
CA HIS A 280 18.17 -12.02 5.67
C HIS A 280 18.40 -10.53 5.34
N PRO A 281 19.59 -9.96 5.64
CA PRO A 281 19.86 -8.54 5.43
C PRO A 281 19.85 -8.12 3.95
N GLU A 282 20.21 -9.03 3.03
CA GLU A 282 20.18 -8.77 1.58
C GLU A 282 18.77 -8.66 1.03
N SER A 283 17.86 -9.53 1.48
CA SER A 283 16.42 -9.45 1.18
C SER A 283 15.85 -8.12 1.65
N MET A 284 16.15 -7.71 2.89
CA MET A 284 15.71 -6.43 3.45
C MET A 284 16.30 -5.24 2.69
N ALA A 285 17.55 -5.32 2.24
CA ALA A 285 18.17 -4.28 1.40
C ALA A 285 17.51 -4.16 0.03
N THR A 286 17.15 -5.28 -0.58
CA THR A 286 16.49 -5.33 -1.89
C THR A 286 15.04 -4.82 -1.78
N LEU A 287 14.32 -5.21 -0.73
CA LEU A 287 12.99 -4.67 -0.40
C LEU A 287 13.05 -3.14 -0.19
N ARG A 288 14.04 -2.63 0.56
CA ARG A 288 14.24 -1.17 0.71
C ARG A 288 14.44 -0.46 -0.63
N LYS A 289 15.28 -1.01 -1.52
CA LYS A 289 15.49 -0.45 -2.87
C LYS A 289 14.19 -0.47 -3.68
N TYR A 290 13.44 -1.58 -3.61
CA TYR A 290 12.19 -1.75 -4.34
C TYR A 290 11.12 -0.75 -3.89
N PHE A 291 10.87 -0.65 -2.59
CA PHE A 291 9.93 0.32 -2.01
C PHE A 291 10.48 1.74 -1.96
N ARG A 292 11.71 1.96 -2.46
CA ARG A 292 12.42 3.24 -2.44
C ARG A 292 12.46 3.86 -1.04
N SER A 293 12.51 3.01 -0.01
CA SER A 293 12.54 3.41 1.38
C SER A 293 13.96 3.78 1.81
N LYS A 294 14.08 4.88 2.55
CA LYS A 294 15.31 5.29 3.24
C LYS A 294 15.40 4.72 4.67
N GLY A 295 14.43 3.89 5.07
CA GLY A 295 14.27 3.32 6.41
C GLY A 295 13.17 3.99 7.24
N LYS A 296 12.80 3.34 8.34
CA LYS A 296 11.69 3.70 9.25
C LYS A 296 10.37 3.89 8.50
N SER A 297 10.04 2.92 7.66
CA SER A 297 8.85 2.95 6.83
C SER A 297 8.08 1.65 6.95
N GLU A 298 6.78 1.77 7.08
CA GLU A 298 5.84 0.66 7.03
C GLU A 298 5.31 0.46 5.60
N HIS A 299 5.15 -0.79 5.19
CA HIS A 299 4.57 -1.19 3.91
C HIS A 299 3.60 -2.35 4.13
N ILE A 300 2.39 -2.25 3.58
CA ILE A 300 1.47 -3.39 3.53
C ILE A 300 1.70 -4.13 2.22
N VAL A 301 2.08 -5.40 2.31
CA VAL A 301 2.55 -6.22 1.19
C VAL A 301 2.01 -7.63 1.33
N GLU A 302 1.89 -8.34 0.22
CA GLU A 302 1.60 -9.78 0.27
C GLU A 302 2.87 -10.56 0.59
N ALA A 303 2.74 -11.49 1.52
CA ALA A 303 3.75 -12.47 1.86
C ALA A 303 3.29 -13.85 1.38
N GLU A 304 4.22 -14.60 0.81
CA GLU A 304 4.03 -15.98 0.38
C GLU A 304 4.63 -16.90 1.44
N LEU A 305 3.80 -17.77 1.99
CA LEU A 305 4.19 -18.85 2.87
C LEU A 305 4.52 -20.07 2.01
N ARG A 306 5.70 -20.67 2.22
CA ARG A 306 6.13 -21.90 1.54
C ARG A 306 6.58 -22.92 2.57
N CYS A 307 6.16 -24.17 2.41
CA CYS A 307 6.67 -25.27 3.23
C CYS A 307 8.18 -25.45 2.98
N ASP A 308 8.95 -25.57 4.06
CA ASP A 308 10.40 -25.77 4.04
C ASP A 308 10.77 -26.96 4.95
N PRO A 309 10.40 -28.20 4.55
CA PRO A 309 10.59 -29.39 5.38
C PRO A 309 12.07 -29.76 5.59
N ASP A 310 12.96 -29.30 4.70
CA ASP A 310 14.39 -29.59 4.74
C ASP A 310 15.17 -28.60 5.64
N ASN A 311 14.48 -27.70 6.36
CA ASN A 311 15.13 -26.71 7.21
C ASN A 311 15.83 -27.37 8.41
N PRO A 312 17.18 -27.29 8.50
CA PRO A 312 17.94 -27.93 9.58
C PRO A 312 17.70 -27.29 10.95
N HIS A 313 17.03 -26.14 11.01
CA HIS A 313 16.74 -25.39 12.23
C HIS A 313 15.31 -25.59 12.75
N SER A 314 14.52 -26.49 12.14
CA SER A 314 13.18 -26.85 12.61
C SER A 314 13.18 -28.20 13.31
N PRO A 315 13.06 -28.25 14.65
CA PRO A 315 12.96 -29.51 15.39
C PRO A 315 11.76 -30.38 14.95
N SER A 316 10.66 -29.76 14.52
CA SER A 316 9.48 -30.47 14.02
C SER A 316 9.61 -30.97 12.58
N GLY A 317 10.59 -30.48 11.80
CA GLY A 317 10.69 -30.72 10.36
C GLY A 317 9.55 -30.10 9.55
N LYS A 318 8.77 -29.18 10.15
CA LYS A 318 7.60 -28.52 9.56
C LYS A 318 7.78 -27.01 9.54
N ALA A 319 8.94 -26.53 9.08
CA ALA A 319 9.15 -25.09 8.92
C ALA A 319 8.33 -24.52 7.78
N VAL A 320 7.87 -23.28 7.97
CA VAL A 320 7.21 -22.49 6.94
C VAL A 320 8.02 -21.22 6.72
N ALA A 321 8.58 -21.10 5.54
CA ALA A 321 9.35 -19.95 5.10
C ALA A 321 8.43 -18.84 4.59
N VAL A 322 8.77 -17.59 4.93
CA VAL A 322 8.01 -16.40 4.56
C VAL A 322 8.79 -15.64 3.48
N PHE A 323 8.16 -15.41 2.34
CA PHE A 323 8.72 -14.68 1.21
C PHE A 323 7.94 -13.40 0.95
N ILE A 324 8.63 -12.32 0.60
CA ILE A 324 8.01 -11.10 0.08
C ILE A 324 8.64 -10.82 -1.28
N ARG A 325 7.83 -10.89 -2.34
CA ARG A 325 8.29 -10.72 -3.74
C ARG A 325 9.50 -11.60 -4.07
N ASP A 326 9.36 -12.90 -3.82
CA ASP A 326 10.38 -13.95 -4.02
C ASP A 326 11.64 -13.84 -3.15
N MET A 327 11.69 -12.89 -2.22
CA MET A 327 12.81 -12.77 -1.28
C MET A 327 12.44 -13.43 0.04
N LEU A 328 13.24 -14.42 0.47
CA LEU A 328 13.12 -15.03 1.80
C LEU A 328 13.37 -13.96 2.85
N VAL A 329 12.36 -13.68 3.68
CA VAL A 329 12.43 -12.65 4.72
C VAL A 329 12.50 -13.21 6.12
N GLY A 330 12.07 -14.45 6.34
CA GLY A 330 12.09 -15.10 7.64
C GLY A 330 11.26 -16.38 7.64
N HIS A 331 10.89 -16.85 8.82
CA HIS A 331 10.11 -18.07 9.03
C HIS A 331 8.97 -17.84 10.04
N ILE A 332 7.95 -18.68 9.96
CA ILE A 332 6.92 -18.77 10.99
C ILE A 332 7.55 -19.30 12.29
N PRO A 333 7.19 -18.76 13.47
CA PRO A 333 7.69 -19.26 14.75
C PRO A 333 7.39 -20.76 14.94
N GLU A 334 8.39 -21.50 15.41
CA GLU A 334 8.31 -22.97 15.58
C GLU A 334 7.10 -23.42 16.42
N ALA A 335 6.68 -22.63 17.41
CA ALA A 335 5.53 -22.94 18.26
C ALA A 335 4.21 -23.14 17.49
N ILE A 336 4.06 -22.47 16.34
CA ILE A 336 2.87 -22.53 15.49
C ILE A 336 3.17 -23.09 14.10
N ALA A 337 4.45 -23.30 13.76
CA ALA A 337 4.89 -23.75 12.45
C ALA A 337 4.25 -25.08 12.01
N PRO A 338 4.13 -26.13 12.86
CA PRO A 338 3.47 -27.38 12.47
C PRO A 338 2.02 -27.20 12.01
N THR A 339 1.26 -26.36 12.72
CA THR A 339 -0.15 -26.08 12.43
C THR A 339 -0.30 -25.31 11.11
N VAL A 340 0.55 -24.29 10.92
CA VAL A 340 0.56 -23.49 9.68
C VAL A 340 1.06 -24.31 8.49
N PHE A 341 2.03 -25.20 8.71
CA PHE A 341 2.59 -26.10 7.69
C PHE A 341 1.52 -27.01 7.11
N ASP A 342 0.73 -27.67 7.96
CA ASP A 342 -0.31 -28.59 7.51
C ASP A 342 -1.41 -27.86 6.70
N GLN A 343 -1.68 -26.60 7.06
CA GLN A 343 -2.63 -25.75 6.33
C GLN A 343 -2.08 -25.28 4.98
N VAL A 344 -0.80 -24.88 4.93
CA VAL A 344 -0.13 -24.49 3.67
C VAL A 344 0.04 -25.68 2.74
N ASP A 345 0.36 -26.87 3.26
CA ASP A 345 0.48 -28.12 2.51
C ASP A 345 -0.88 -28.52 1.90
N ALA A 346 -1.96 -28.40 2.67
CA ALA A 346 -3.32 -28.65 2.20
C ALA A 346 -3.75 -27.71 1.04
N GLU A 347 -3.19 -26.49 0.98
CA GLU A 347 -3.41 -25.55 -0.14
C GLU A 347 -2.48 -25.77 -1.34
N GLY A 348 -1.67 -26.83 -1.33
CA GLY A 348 -0.74 -27.18 -2.41
C GLY A 348 0.68 -26.67 -2.19
N GLY A 349 1.06 -26.41 -0.94
CA GLY A 349 2.44 -26.10 -0.51
C GLY A 349 2.82 -24.63 -0.55
N THR A 350 1.92 -23.75 -0.99
CA THR A 350 2.12 -22.29 -0.99
C THR A 350 0.83 -21.55 -0.64
N LEU A 351 0.93 -20.55 0.23
CA LEU A 351 -0.22 -19.75 0.67
C LEU A 351 0.13 -18.25 0.71
N MET A 352 -0.71 -17.42 0.07
CA MET A 352 -0.54 -15.96 0.05
C MET A 352 -1.35 -15.30 1.17
N VAL A 353 -0.68 -14.48 1.99
CA VAL A 353 -1.30 -13.73 3.10
C VAL A 353 -0.89 -12.27 3.08
N GLY A 354 -1.76 -11.39 3.59
CA GLY A 354 -1.40 -9.99 3.81
C GLY A 354 -0.36 -9.88 4.92
N SER A 355 0.55 -8.92 4.81
CA SER A 355 1.59 -8.67 5.81
C SER A 355 1.91 -7.19 5.94
N ARG A 356 2.35 -6.80 7.14
CA ARG A 356 2.98 -5.53 7.46
C ARG A 356 4.49 -5.73 7.48
N LEU A 357 5.18 -5.06 6.57
CA LEU A 357 6.63 -5.01 6.48
C LEU A 357 7.14 -3.68 7.04
N TRP A 358 7.86 -3.73 8.16
CA TRP A 358 8.59 -2.59 8.68
C TRP A 358 10.05 -2.64 8.21
N LEU A 359 10.49 -1.60 7.50
CA LEU A 359 11.88 -1.49 7.03
C LEU A 359 12.62 -0.45 7.86
N ASP A 360 13.58 -0.88 8.68
CA ASP A 360 14.42 0.02 9.45
C ASP A 360 15.55 0.64 8.58
N SER A 361 16.22 1.64 9.14
CA SER A 361 17.30 2.38 8.50
C SER A 361 18.48 1.46 8.14
N PRO A 362 19.10 1.60 6.95
CA PRO A 362 20.24 0.78 6.53
C PRO A 362 21.45 0.84 7.46
N ARG A 363 21.56 1.90 8.28
CA ARG A 363 22.65 2.14 9.24
C ARG A 363 22.30 1.75 10.68
N SER A 364 21.09 1.25 10.93
CA SER A 364 20.66 0.85 12.27
C SER A 364 21.39 -0.43 12.69
N LYS A 365 21.97 -0.43 13.90
CA LYS A 365 22.57 -1.61 14.53
C LYS A 365 22.00 -1.73 15.96
N PRO A 366 21.21 -2.78 16.27
CA PRO A 366 20.75 -3.85 15.36
C PRO A 366 19.72 -3.33 14.35
N ASN A 367 19.65 -3.98 13.18
CA ASN A 367 18.62 -3.71 12.18
C ASN A 367 17.26 -4.21 12.72
N LYS A 368 16.31 -3.30 12.91
CA LYS A 368 14.98 -3.62 13.47
C LYS A 368 13.90 -3.80 12.40
N SER A 369 14.28 -4.17 11.17
CA SER A 369 13.29 -4.58 10.16
C SER A 369 12.50 -5.79 10.68
N SER A 370 11.18 -5.76 10.52
CA SER A 370 10.29 -6.84 10.97
C SER A 370 9.16 -7.09 9.97
N VAL A 371 8.61 -8.29 10.01
CA VAL A 371 7.44 -8.68 9.21
C VAL A 371 6.37 -9.24 10.15
N VAL A 372 5.14 -8.77 9.99
CA VAL A 372 3.97 -9.26 10.74
C VAL A 372 2.92 -9.71 9.73
N LEU A 373 2.45 -10.94 9.83
CA LEU A 373 1.43 -11.50 8.95
C LEU A 373 0.04 -11.23 9.53
N PHE A 374 -0.91 -10.93 8.66
CA PHE A 374 -2.32 -10.86 9.01
C PHE A 374 -2.95 -12.24 8.81
N VAL A 375 -3.46 -12.82 9.90
CA VAL A 375 -4.15 -14.10 9.88
C VAL A 375 -5.52 -13.87 9.26
N ASP A 376 -5.83 -14.63 8.22
CA ASP A 376 -7.15 -14.67 7.59
C ASP A 376 -7.85 -16.00 7.88
N SER A 377 -9.05 -16.20 7.35
CA SER A 377 -9.86 -17.40 7.62
C SER A 377 -9.25 -18.73 7.16
N ARG A 378 -8.15 -18.71 6.38
CA ARG A 378 -7.43 -19.91 5.92
C ARG A 378 -6.34 -20.33 6.89
N LEU A 379 -5.91 -19.45 7.78
CA LEU A 379 -4.96 -19.75 8.84
C LEU A 379 -5.69 -19.82 10.19
N SER A 380 -5.87 -21.03 10.71
CA SER A 380 -6.31 -21.22 12.10
C SER A 380 -5.09 -21.48 12.97
N ILE A 381 -4.74 -20.50 13.81
CA ILE A 381 -3.64 -20.59 14.79
C ILE A 381 -4.15 -20.92 16.19
#